data_AF-A0A7X5QG89-F1
#
_entry.id   AF-A0A7X5QG89-F1
#
_cell.length_a   1.000
_cell.length_b   1.000
_cell.length_c   1.000
_cell.angle_alpha   90.00
_cell.angle_beta   90.00
_cell.angle_gamma   90.00
#
_symmetry.space_group_name_H-M   'P 1'
#
loop_
_entity.id
_entity.type
_entity.pdbx_description
1 polymer ?
#
loop_
_entity_poly.entity_id
_entity_poly.type
_entity_poly.pdbx_seq_one_letter_code
_entity_poly.pdbx_strand_id
1 'polypeptide(L)'
;MFNNKKLPIVLLFILPITGLSKESENSINNKIEPIDYRLEIEVNKCSIELFINGMRILSYYDKEPMNTLIGIGEYLKPKNNTIQFYTWPSNRKKGYFRFRFNM
;
A
#
# COMPACT_ATOMS: atom_id res chain seq x y z
N MET A 1 34.37 10.53 0.65
CA MET A 1 34.01 9.10 0.48
C MET A 1 32.50 8.97 0.67
N PHE A 2 31.72 8.92 -0.41
CA PHE A 2 30.27 8.77 -0.31
C PHE A 2 29.96 7.36 0.18
N ASN A 3 29.55 7.25 1.44
CA ASN A 3 29.17 5.99 2.05
C ASN A 3 27.79 5.62 1.49
N ASN A 4 27.73 4.58 0.64
CA ASN A 4 26.51 4.04 0.05
C ASN A 4 25.58 3.49 1.15
N LYS A 5 24.90 4.38 1.89
CA LYS A 5 23.78 4.05 2.74
C LYS A 5 22.62 3.74 1.82
N LYS A 6 22.38 2.43 1.65
CA LYS A 6 21.26 1.77 0.96
C LYS A 6 20.09 2.73 0.70
N LEU A 7 19.88 3.10 -0.56
CA LEU A 7 18.74 3.94 -0.94
C LEU A 7 17.43 3.23 -0.53
N PRO A 8 16.47 3.94 0.09
CA PRO A 8 15.12 3.42 0.25
C PRO A 8 14.52 3.20 -1.15
N ILE A 9 13.97 2.02 -1.39
CA ILE A 9 13.19 1.77 -2.60
C ILE A 9 11.81 2.38 -2.35
N VAL A 10 11.46 3.40 -3.14
CA VAL A 10 10.16 4.05 -3.12
C VAL A 10 9.34 3.50 -4.26
N LEU A 11 8.25 2.81 -3.95
CA LEU A 11 7.29 2.33 -4.94
C LEU A 11 6.05 3.21 -4.87
N LEU A 12 5.82 3.97 -5.94
CA LEU A 12 4.72 4.93 -6.05
C LEU A 12 3.61 4.35 -6.92
N PHE A 13 2.42 4.19 -6.37
CA PHE A 13 1.23 3.84 -7.13
C PHE A 13 0.27 5.02 -7.15
N ILE A 14 -0.09 5.45 -8.36
CA ILE A 14 -1.28 6.25 -8.59
C ILE A 14 -2.35 5.23 -8.92
N LEU A 15 -3.23 4.91 -7.96
CA LEU A 15 -4.41 4.14 -8.27
C LEU A 15 -5.40 5.08 -8.96
N PRO A 16 -5.73 4.87 -10.24
CA PRO A 16 -6.99 5.38 -10.72
C PRO A 16 -8.04 4.58 -9.94
N ILE A 17 -8.63 5.17 -8.90
CA ILE A 17 -9.90 4.64 -8.38
C ILE A 17 -10.91 4.94 -9.47
N THR A 18 -10.91 4.14 -10.53
CA THR A 18 -12.06 4.03 -11.40
C THR A 18 -13.11 3.27 -10.59
N GLY A 19 -13.78 3.99 -9.69
CA GLY A 19 -15.22 3.88 -9.70
C GLY A 19 -15.60 4.18 -11.15
N LEU A 20 -15.89 3.14 -11.92
CA LEU A 20 -16.25 3.23 -13.32
C LEU A 20 -17.52 4.08 -13.40
N SER A 21 -17.36 5.40 -13.44
CA SER A 21 -18.39 6.34 -13.84
C SER A 21 -18.55 6.21 -15.36
N LYS A 22 -18.97 5.03 -15.80
CA LYS A 22 -19.76 4.92 -17.01
C LYS A 22 -21.19 4.82 -16.55
N GLU A 23 -21.94 5.88 -16.83
CA GLU A 23 -23.37 5.76 -17.06
C GLU A 23 -23.61 4.53 -17.93
N SER A 24 -24.12 3.47 -17.32
CA SER A 24 -24.90 2.47 -18.02
C SER A 24 -26.04 2.11 -17.09
N GLU A 25 -27.20 2.64 -17.42
CA GLU A 25 -28.48 2.22 -16.86
C GLU A 25 -28.55 0.68 -16.89
N ASN A 26 -29.01 0.09 -15.79
CA ASN A 26 -29.46 -1.31 -15.68
C ASN A 26 -28.39 -2.42 -15.53
N SER A 27 -27.55 -2.35 -14.50
CA SER A 27 -27.12 -3.57 -13.81
C SER A 27 -27.09 -3.35 -12.30
N ILE A 28 -27.43 -4.38 -11.53
CA ILE A 28 -27.59 -4.35 -10.08
C ILE A 28 -26.36 -3.68 -9.44
N ASN A 29 -26.58 -2.47 -8.91
CA ASN A 29 -25.57 -1.57 -8.35
C ASN A 29 -25.09 -2.09 -6.99
N ASN A 30 -24.31 -3.15 -6.95
CA ASN A 30 -23.39 -3.36 -5.84
C ASN A 30 -22.19 -2.43 -6.07
N LYS A 31 -22.39 -1.12 -5.82
CA LYS A 31 -21.28 -0.18 -5.72
C LYS A 31 -20.43 -0.69 -4.55
N ILE A 32 -19.25 -1.24 -4.86
CA ILE A 32 -18.24 -1.52 -3.84
C ILE A 32 -17.96 -0.18 -3.16
N GLU A 33 -18.31 -0.08 -1.89
CA GLU A 33 -18.08 1.15 -1.15
C GLU A 33 -16.58 1.23 -0.84
N PRO A 34 -15.97 2.43 -0.86
CA PRO A 34 -14.53 2.55 -0.62
C PRO A 34 -14.06 1.93 0.70
N ILE A 35 -14.94 1.81 1.70
CA ILE A 35 -14.72 1.10 2.97
C ILE A 35 -14.23 -0.35 2.77
N ASP A 36 -14.61 -1.01 1.68
CA ASP A 36 -14.25 -2.41 1.44
C ASP A 36 -12.81 -2.62 0.94
N TYR A 37 -12.10 -1.55 0.56
CA TYR A 37 -10.73 -1.65 0.07
C TYR A 37 -9.78 -2.11 1.17
N ARG A 38 -9.10 -3.23 0.90
CA ARG A 38 -8.11 -3.82 1.81
C ARG A 38 -6.77 -3.98 1.15
N LEU A 39 -5.73 -3.85 1.94
CA LEU A 39 -4.35 -4.09 1.54
C LEU A 39 -3.79 -5.21 2.40
N GLU A 40 -3.46 -6.33 1.75
CA GLU A 40 -2.68 -7.41 2.33
C GLU A 40 -1.21 -7.08 2.18
N ILE A 41 -0.43 -7.18 3.26
CA ILE A 41 0.99 -6.83 3.30
C ILE A 41 1.76 -7.98 3.95
N GLU A 42 2.74 -8.50 3.23
CA GLU A 42 3.65 -9.54 3.69
C GLU A 42 5.09 -9.02 3.66
N VAL A 43 5.78 -9.13 4.79
CA VAL A 43 7.11 -8.57 5.03
C VAL A 43 7.98 -9.66 5.62
N ASN A 44 9.23 -9.77 5.16
CA ASN A 44 10.21 -10.66 5.77
C ASN A 44 11.60 -10.02 5.73
N LYS A 45 12.22 -9.81 6.90
CA LYS A 45 13.57 -9.24 7.07
C LYS A 45 13.77 -7.92 6.32
N CYS A 46 12.70 -7.16 6.16
CA CYS A 46 12.75 -5.77 5.76
C CYS A 46 11.76 -5.01 6.62
N SER A 47 11.90 -3.71 6.55
CA SER A 47 11.09 -2.80 7.30
C SER A 47 10.38 -1.88 6.33
N ILE A 48 9.20 -1.44 6.70
CA ILE A 48 8.26 -0.79 5.80
C ILE A 48 7.59 0.42 6.43
N GLU A 49 7.24 1.38 5.59
CA GLU A 49 6.25 2.40 5.87
C GLU A 49 5.26 2.49 4.71
N LEU A 50 3.99 2.62 5.06
CA LEU A 50 2.90 2.87 4.13
C LEU A 50 2.33 4.26 4.37
N PHE A 51 2.26 5.05 3.30
CA PHE A 51 1.57 6.32 3.30
C PHE A 51 0.42 6.30 2.29
N ILE A 52 -0.74 6.81 2.71
CA ILE A 52 -1.88 7.06 1.83
C ILE A 52 -2.20 8.54 1.91
N ASN A 53 -2.16 9.23 0.76
CA ASN A 53 -2.40 10.67 0.66
C ASN A 53 -1.52 11.53 1.60
N GLY A 54 -0.27 11.08 1.83
CA GLY A 54 0.68 11.73 2.74
C GLY A 54 0.50 11.36 4.22
N MET A 55 -0.54 10.61 4.57
CA MET A 55 -0.74 10.12 5.94
C MET A 55 -0.11 8.76 6.14
N ARG A 56 0.68 8.60 7.21
CA ARG A 56 1.33 7.33 7.56
C ARG A 56 0.32 6.38 8.20
N ILE A 57 0.02 5.28 7.51
CA ILE A 57 -0.99 4.29 7.93
C ILE A 57 -0.35 3.13 8.69
N LEU A 58 0.82 2.69 8.23
CA LEU A 58 1.55 1.57 8.84
C LEU A 58 3.04 1.88 8.90
N SER A 59 3.68 1.46 9.99
CA SER A 59 5.14 1.46 10.11
C SER A 59 5.59 0.21 10.83
N TYR A 60 6.52 -0.51 10.23
CA TYR A 60 7.05 -1.76 10.77
C TYR A 60 8.57 -1.76 10.63
N TYR A 61 9.28 -1.69 11.76
CA TYR A 61 10.75 -1.61 11.83
C TYR A 61 11.41 -2.90 12.34
N ASP A 62 10.60 -3.91 12.67
CA ASP A 62 11.13 -5.14 13.25
C ASP A 62 11.78 -6.05 12.19
N LYS A 63 12.55 -7.03 12.65
CA LYS A 63 13.28 -8.01 11.83
C LYS A 63 12.50 -9.31 11.64
N GLU A 64 11.40 -9.47 12.34
CA GLU A 64 10.52 -10.62 12.22
C GLU A 64 9.68 -10.55 10.93
N PRO A 65 9.17 -11.68 10.45
CA PRO A 65 8.17 -11.66 9.40
C PRO A 65 6.84 -11.09 9.92
N MET A 66 6.16 -10.32 9.09
CA MET A 66 4.84 -9.79 9.37
C MET A 66 3.92 -10.09 8.19
N ASN A 67 2.74 -10.61 8.49
CA ASN A 67 1.61 -10.62 7.55
C ASN A 67 0.47 -9.81 8.19
N THR A 68 -0.06 -8.84 7.47
CA THR A 68 -1.18 -8.03 7.94
C THR A 68 -2.17 -7.74 6.82
N LEU A 69 -3.42 -7.56 7.21
CA LEU A 69 -4.50 -7.10 6.33
C LEU A 69 -5.07 -5.83 6.96
N ILE A 70 -5.00 -4.72 6.23
CA ILE A 70 -5.49 -3.42 6.70
C ILE A 70 -6.62 -2.93 5.80
N GLY A 71 -7.69 -2.41 6.42
CA GLY A 71 -8.69 -1.61 5.71
C GLY A 71 -8.09 -0.25 5.38
N ILE A 72 -8.22 0.19 4.13
CA ILE A 72 -7.66 1.47 3.68
C ILE A 72 -8.71 2.46 3.19
N GLY A 73 -9.98 2.04 3.13
CA GLY A 73 -11.07 2.83 2.57
C GLY A 73 -11.23 4.22 3.15
N GLU A 74 -11.12 4.34 4.48
CA GLU A 74 -11.23 5.61 5.19
C GLU A 74 -10.10 6.60 4.85
N TYR A 75 -9.00 6.13 4.29
CA TYR A 75 -7.85 6.96 3.90
C TYR A 75 -7.90 7.40 2.43
N LEU A 76 -8.88 6.89 1.66
CA LEU A 76 -9.01 7.13 0.23
C LEU A 76 -9.99 8.29 -0.05
N LYS A 77 -9.56 9.18 -0.93
CA LYS A 77 -10.37 10.21 -1.56
C LYS A 77 -11.14 9.60 -2.75
N PRO A 78 -12.20 10.26 -3.25
CA PRO A 78 -12.89 9.79 -4.45
C PRO A 78 -12.00 9.65 -5.70
N LYS A 79 -10.95 10.49 -5.83
CA LYS A 79 -10.02 10.49 -6.97
C LYS A 79 -8.62 10.94 -6.53
N ASN A 80 -7.62 10.66 -7.39
CA ASN A 80 -6.23 11.13 -7.26
C ASN A 80 -5.57 10.71 -5.93
N ASN A 81 -5.72 9.44 -5.57
CA ASN A 81 -5.06 8.90 -4.40
C ASN A 81 -3.60 8.60 -4.67
N THR A 82 -2.76 8.89 -3.68
CA THR A 82 -1.36 8.51 -3.70
C THR A 82 -1.11 7.45 -2.65
N ILE A 83 -0.55 6.31 -3.05
CA ILE A 83 -0.11 5.28 -2.13
C ILE A 83 1.40 5.12 -2.30
N GLN A 84 2.13 5.29 -1.20
CA GLN A 84 3.58 5.25 -1.19
C GLN A 84 4.04 4.16 -0.23
N PHE A 85 4.91 3.30 -0.75
CA PHE A 85 5.59 2.29 0.05
C PHE A 85 7.06 2.61 0.11
N TYR A 86 7.58 2.71 1.34
CA TYR A 86 9.00 2.76 1.60
C TYR A 86 9.42 1.42 2.18
N THR A 87 10.47 0.83 1.62
CA THR A 87 11.07 -0.37 2.19
C THR A 87 12.57 -0.21 2.33
N TRP A 88 13.09 -0.73 3.43
CA TRP A 88 14.51 -0.76 3.71
C TRP A 88 14.88 -2.13 4.30
N PRO A 89 16.00 -2.73 3.87
CA PRO A 89 16.40 -4.04 4.36
C PRO A 89 16.89 -3.92 5.80
N SER A 90 16.34 -4.74 6.70
CA SER A 90 16.66 -4.69 8.14
C SER A 90 18.03 -5.32 8.46
N ASN A 91 18.62 -6.06 7.51
CA ASN A 91 19.96 -6.66 7.59
C ASN A 91 20.59 -6.87 6.19
N ARG A 92 21.71 -7.58 6.09
CA ARG A 92 22.39 -7.92 4.81
C ARG A 92 21.83 -9.19 4.14
N LYS A 93 20.79 -9.81 4.72
CA LYS A 93 20.17 -11.02 4.15
C LYS A 93 19.11 -10.63 3.13
N LYS A 94 18.79 -11.55 2.21
CA LYS A 94 17.66 -11.36 1.28
C LYS A 94 16.37 -11.31 2.10
N GLY A 95 15.70 -10.16 2.06
CA GLY A 95 14.34 -9.98 2.55
C GLY A 95 13.39 -9.79 1.38
N TYR A 96 12.09 -9.86 1.64
CA TYR A 96 11.07 -9.57 0.63
C TYR A 96 9.94 -8.74 1.22
N PHE A 97 9.29 -8.02 0.32
CA PHE A 97 8.09 -7.25 0.58
C PHE A 97 7.08 -7.57 -0.52
N ARG A 98 5.86 -7.92 -0.13
CA ARG A 98 4.74 -8.19 -1.03
C ARG A 98 3.52 -7.45 -0.53
N PHE A 99 2.74 -6.91 -1.45
CA PHE A 99 1.43 -6.37 -1.14
C PHE A 99 0.42 -6.80 -2.19
N ARG A 100 -0.86 -6.90 -1.80
CA ARG A 100 -1.98 -7.19 -2.68
C ARG A 100 -3.16 -6.30 -2.33
N PHE A 101 -3.70 -5.63 -3.34
CA PHE A 101 -4.97 -4.91 -3.22
C PHE A 101 -6.12 -5.89 -3.40
N ASN A 102 -7.02 -5.91 -2.42
CA ASN A 102 -8.28 -6.63 -2.49
C ASN A 102 -9.41 -5.57 -2.55
N MET A 103 -10.22 -5.65 -3.60
CA MET A 103 -11.37 -4.78 -3.88
C MET A 103 -12.65 -5.60 -3.86
#